data_AF-A0A6L3XV88-F1
#
_entry.id   AF-A0A6L3XV88-F1
#
_cell.length_a   1.000
_cell.length_b   1.000
_cell.length_c   1.000
_cell.angle_alpha   90.00
_cell.angle_beta   90.00
_cell.angle_gamma   90.00
#
_symmetry.space_group_name_H-M   'P 1'
#
loop_
_entity.id
_entity.type
_entity.pdbx_description
1 polymer ?
#
loop_
_entity_poly.entity_id
_entity_poly.type
_entity_poly.pdbx_seq_one_letter_code
_entity_poly.pdbx_strand_id
1 'polypeptide(L)'
;MALHSKKLSFTRPIMVSFAGILFSFALIAILVILSQRKDFLEDYHKINGNFTHNLAVNYTESILRENDYILGRAAMYFARNDRVNQTINIDPTHGLQMLMHLQNLMPTVSSISLADTEGRH
;
A
#
# COMPACT_ATOMS: atom_id res chain seq x y z
N MET A 1 41.91 66.22 43.13
CA MET A 1 41.95 65.19 42.07
C MET A 1 40.73 64.29 42.24
N ALA A 2 39.73 64.42 41.37
CA ALA A 2 38.54 63.59 41.42
C ALA A 2 38.82 62.25 40.72
N LEU A 3 38.89 61.15 41.48
CA LEU A 3 38.99 59.81 40.91
C LEU A 3 37.68 59.47 40.19
N HIS A 4 37.73 59.48 38.87
CA HIS A 4 36.63 59.04 38.02
C HIS A 4 36.52 57.50 38.10
N SER A 5 35.63 57.03 38.98
CA SER A 5 35.26 55.61 39.06
C SER A 5 34.49 55.23 37.78
N LYS A 6 35.17 54.58 36.83
CA LYS A 6 34.49 53.89 35.72
C LYS A 6 33.69 52.74 36.32
N LYS A 7 32.37 52.89 36.43
CA LYS A 7 31.45 51.79 36.73
C LYS A 7 31.63 50.69 35.69
N LEU A 8 32.29 49.58 36.07
CA LEU A 8 32.28 48.35 35.27
C LEU A 8 30.85 47.81 35.25
N SER A 9 30.19 47.88 34.09
CA SER A 9 28.88 47.28 33.87
C SER A 9 29.05 45.78 33.64
N PHE A 10 28.92 44.99 34.70
CA PHE A 10 28.96 43.52 34.66
C PHE A 10 27.74 42.91 33.95
N THR A 11 26.65 43.67 33.79
CA THR A 11 25.36 43.18 33.25
C THR A 11 25.35 42.99 31.73
N ARG A 12 26.07 43.84 30.98
CA ARG A 12 26.16 43.77 29.52
C ARG A 12 26.84 42.49 29.01
N PRO A 13 28.04 42.09 29.48
CA PRO A 13 28.66 40.86 29.02
C PRO A 13 27.85 39.62 29.40
N ILE A 14 27.19 39.61 30.56
CA ILE A 14 26.31 38.50 30.98
C ILE A 14 25.10 38.36 30.04
N MET A 15 24.44 39.47 29.69
CA MET A 15 23.31 39.46 28.74
C MET A 15 23.71 38.97 27.34
N VAL A 16 24.89 39.36 26.87
CA VAL A 16 25.42 38.90 25.57
C VAL A 16 25.69 37.39 25.60
N SER A 17 26.29 36.86 26.67
CA SER A 17 26.50 35.42 26.83
C SER A 17 25.18 34.65 26.87
N PHE A 18 24.18 35.15 27.60
CA PHE A 18 22.85 34.52 27.67
C PHE A 18 22.14 34.52 26.30
N ALA A 19 22.20 35.63 25.57
CA ALA A 19 21.66 35.74 24.23
C ALA A 19 22.36 34.77 23.25
N GLY A 20 23.69 34.64 23.35
CA GLY A 20 24.46 33.70 22.53
C GLY A 20 24.10 32.24 22.79
N ILE A 21 23.87 31.87 24.06
CA ILE A 21 23.43 30.52 24.44
C ILE A 21 22.03 30.24 23.88
N LEU A 22 21.08 31.15 24.06
CA LEU A 22 19.72 31.00 23.52
C LEU A 22 19.72 30.88 21.99
N PHE A 23 20.53 31.70 21.31
CA PHE A 23 20.67 31.64 19.86
C PHE A 23 21.27 30.31 19.38
N SER A 24 22.26 29.79 20.10
CA SER A 24 22.87 28.48 19.81
C SER A 24 21.86 27.35 19.97
N PHE A 25 21.07 27.37 21.05
CA PHE A 25 19.98 26.41 21.25
C PHE A 25 18.93 26.47 20.14
N ALA A 26 18.52 27.67 19.74
CA ALA A 26 17.58 27.86 18.65
C ALA A 26 18.11 27.30 17.33
N LEU A 27 19.39 27.55 17.01
CA LEU A 27 20.03 27.00 15.81
C LEU A 27 20.07 25.47 15.81
N ILE A 28 20.48 24.87 16.92
CA ILE A 28 20.52 23.41 17.07
C ILE A 28 19.11 22.83 16.91
N ALA A 29 18.12 23.41 17.57
CA ALA A 29 16.73 22.95 17.48
C ALA A 29 16.21 22.99 16.04
N ILE A 30 16.44 24.11 15.33
CA ILE A 30 16.03 24.26 13.92
C ILE A 30 16.71 23.21 13.04
N LEU A 31 18.02 22.99 13.20
CA LEU A 31 18.76 22.01 12.42
C LEU A 31 18.28 20.58 12.68
N VAL A 32 18.03 20.23 13.93
CA VAL A 32 17.48 18.90 14.30
C VAL A 32 16.09 18.70 13.72
N ILE A 33 15.21 19.70 13.80
CA ILE A 33 13.85 19.62 13.23
C ILE A 33 13.91 19.45 11.71
N LEU A 34 14.77 20.20 11.02
CA LEU A 34 14.94 20.08 9.57
C LEU A 34 15.53 18.73 9.14
N SER A 35 16.53 18.23 9.88
CA SER A 35 17.12 16.90 9.62
C SER A 35 16.07 15.81 9.80
N GLN A 36 15.39 15.78 10.96
CA GLN A 36 14.35 14.79 11.23
C GLN A 36 13.23 14.84 10.20
N ARG A 37 12.77 16.04 9.78
CA ARG A 37 11.73 16.18 8.76
C ARG A 37 12.15 15.55 7.43
N LYS A 38 13.41 15.72 7.02
CA LYS A 38 13.94 15.12 5.80
C LYS A 38 13.99 13.59 5.92
N ASP A 39 14.54 13.09 7.03
CA ASP A 39 14.66 11.65 7.28
C ASP A 39 13.28 10.98 7.31
N PHE A 40 12.30 11.59 7.99
CA PHE A 40 10.92 11.12 7.97
C PHE A 40 10.32 11.09 6.57
N LEU A 41 10.45 12.17 5.77
CA LEU A 41 9.89 12.21 4.41
C LEU A 41 10.48 11.14 3.51
N GLU A 42 11.79 10.93 3.59
CA GLU A 42 12.50 9.92 2.80
C GLU A 42 12.09 8.50 3.20
N ASP A 43 12.00 8.23 4.50
CA ASP A 43 11.51 6.96 5.03
C ASP A 43 10.04 6.70 4.66
N TYR A 44 9.18 7.73 4.72
CA TYR A 44 7.77 7.62 4.30
C TYR A 44 7.64 7.27 2.81
N HIS A 45 8.42 7.92 1.94
CA HIS A 45 8.41 7.60 0.52
C HIS A 45 8.85 6.17 0.24
N LYS A 46 9.89 5.70 0.94
CA LYS A 46 10.38 4.33 0.83
C LYS A 46 9.37 3.30 1.32
N ILE A 47 8.75 3.54 2.48
CA ILE A 47 7.69 2.68 3.03
C ILE A 47 6.51 2.62 2.07
N ASN A 48 6.05 3.77 1.57
CA ASN A 48 4.92 3.83 0.65
C ASN A 48 5.21 3.13 -0.69
N GLY A 49 6.43 3.30 -1.22
CA GLY A 49 6.89 2.61 -2.43
C GLY A 49 6.91 1.08 -2.23
N ASN A 50 7.48 0.61 -1.12
CA ASN A 50 7.53 -0.82 -0.79
C ASN A 50 6.13 -1.40 -0.55
N PHE A 51 5.26 -0.69 0.16
CA PHE A 51 3.88 -1.10 0.38
C PHE A 51 3.11 -1.22 -0.93
N THR A 52 3.22 -0.20 -1.79
CA THR A 52 2.58 -0.18 -3.10
C THR A 52 3.10 -1.31 -3.98
N HIS A 53 4.42 -1.54 -4.01
CA HIS A 53 5.01 -2.65 -4.77
C HIS A 53 4.54 -4.01 -4.25
N ASN A 54 4.53 -4.22 -2.93
CA ASN A 54 4.08 -5.48 -2.34
C ASN A 54 2.59 -5.75 -2.58
N LEU A 55 1.74 -4.72 -2.51
CA LEU A 55 0.33 -4.87 -2.85
C LEU A 55 0.13 -5.10 -4.35
N ALA A 56 0.72 -4.25 -5.20
CA ALA A 56 0.45 -4.25 -6.64
C ALA A 56 1.11 -5.41 -7.37
N VAL A 57 2.28 -5.86 -6.92
CA VAL A 57 2.98 -6.99 -7.54
C VAL A 57 2.64 -8.25 -6.77
N ASN A 58 3.16 -8.42 -5.56
CA ASN A 58 3.07 -9.72 -4.89
C ASN A 58 1.64 -10.14 -4.56
N TYR A 59 0.82 -9.24 -4.00
CA TYR A 59 -0.55 -9.58 -3.61
C TYR A 59 -1.45 -9.75 -4.83
N THR A 60 -1.47 -8.79 -5.76
CA THR A 60 -2.26 -8.90 -7.00
C THR A 60 -1.82 -10.09 -7.87
N GLU A 61 -0.53 -10.34 -8.04
CA GLU A 61 -0.01 -11.48 -8.79
C GLU A 61 -0.42 -12.80 -8.14
N SER A 62 -0.34 -12.91 -6.81
CA SER A 62 -0.74 -14.14 -6.11
C SER A 62 -2.22 -14.47 -6.32
N ILE A 63 -3.11 -13.47 -6.21
CA ILE A 63 -4.55 -13.61 -6.45
C ILE A 63 -4.82 -13.98 -7.90
N LEU A 64 -4.19 -13.28 -8.85
CA LEU A 64 -4.38 -13.56 -10.27
C LEU A 64 -3.91 -14.98 -10.62
N ARG A 65 -2.78 -15.42 -10.09
CA ARG A 65 -2.22 -16.74 -10.37
C ARG A 65 -3.04 -17.88 -9.76
N GLU A 66 -3.60 -17.67 -8.57
CA GLU A 66 -4.53 -18.62 -7.95
C GLU A 66 -5.81 -18.76 -8.77
N ASN A 67 -6.42 -17.64 -9.14
CA ASN A 67 -7.63 -17.63 -9.98
C ASN A 67 -7.36 -18.27 -11.34
N ASP A 68 -6.26 -17.94 -12.01
CA ASP A 68 -5.89 -18.47 -13.33
C ASP A 68 -5.70 -19.99 -13.29
N TYR A 69 -5.10 -20.52 -12.22
CA TYR A 69 -4.97 -21.97 -12.03
C TYR A 69 -6.33 -22.67 -11.91
N ILE A 70 -7.28 -22.08 -11.16
CA ILE A 70 -8.62 -22.64 -10.98
C ILE A 70 -9.43 -22.52 -12.28
N LEU A 71 -9.41 -21.35 -12.93
CA LEU A 71 -10.05 -21.08 -14.22
C LEU A 71 -9.53 -22.01 -15.32
N GLY A 72 -8.22 -22.23 -15.42
CA GLY A 72 -7.63 -23.13 -16.41
C GLY A 72 -8.14 -24.58 -16.24
N ARG A 73 -8.25 -25.07 -15.00
CA ARG A 73 -8.81 -26.40 -14.73
C ARG A 73 -10.31 -26.47 -15.04
N ALA A 74 -11.07 -25.43 -14.71
CA ALA A 74 -12.49 -25.35 -15.03
C ALA A 74 -12.72 -25.33 -16.55
N ALA A 75 -11.97 -24.51 -17.29
CA ALA A 75 -12.02 -24.45 -18.74
C ALA A 75 -11.73 -25.83 -19.37
N MET A 76 -10.69 -26.52 -18.90
CA MET A 76 -10.37 -27.88 -19.37
C MET A 76 -11.45 -28.91 -19.03
N TYR A 77 -12.12 -28.77 -17.88
CA TYR A 77 -13.24 -29.62 -17.50
C TYR A 77 -14.45 -29.42 -18.41
N PHE A 78 -14.85 -28.17 -18.64
CA PHE A 78 -16.00 -27.85 -19.49
C PHE A 78 -15.74 -28.14 -20.97
N ALA A 79 -14.50 -27.99 -21.44
CA ALA A 79 -14.13 -28.25 -22.84
C ALA A 79 -14.21 -29.75 -23.26
N ARG A 80 -14.42 -30.68 -22.32
CA ARG A 80 -14.44 -32.13 -22.61
C ARG A 80 -15.85 -32.68 -22.71
N ASN A 81 -16.03 -33.75 -23.49
CA ASN A 81 -17.18 -34.68 -23.44
C ASN A 81 -18.56 -33.99 -23.38
N ASP A 82 -18.80 -32.99 -24.24
CA ASP A 82 -20.04 -32.21 -24.29
C ASP A 82 -20.47 -31.61 -22.94
N ARG A 83 -19.53 -31.38 -22.01
CA ARG A 83 -19.83 -30.86 -20.68
C ARG A 83 -20.46 -29.48 -20.73
N VAL A 84 -20.05 -28.60 -21.66
CA VAL A 84 -20.76 -27.32 -21.88
C VAL A 84 -22.23 -27.56 -22.22
N ASN A 85 -22.51 -28.42 -23.20
CA ASN A 85 -23.87 -28.71 -23.63
C ASN A 85 -24.70 -29.38 -22.52
N GLN A 86 -24.09 -30.29 -21.75
CA GLN A 86 -24.73 -30.90 -20.58
C GLN A 86 -25.08 -29.87 -19.51
N THR A 87 -24.18 -28.92 -19.26
CA THR A 87 -24.30 -27.91 -18.20
C THR A 87 -25.30 -26.82 -18.56
N ILE A 88 -25.41 -26.45 -19.84
CA ILE A 88 -26.25 -25.33 -20.29
C ILE A 88 -27.61 -25.82 -20.82
N ASN A 89 -27.63 -26.88 -21.64
CA ASN A 89 -28.81 -27.26 -22.41
C ASN A 89 -29.54 -28.51 -21.89
N ILE A 90 -28.84 -29.43 -21.20
CA ILE A 90 -29.44 -30.71 -20.74
C ILE A 90 -29.87 -30.65 -19.27
N ASP A 91 -28.98 -30.22 -18.37
CA ASP A 91 -29.26 -30.08 -16.93
C ASP A 91 -28.75 -28.73 -16.39
N PRO A 92 -29.47 -27.63 -16.68
CA PRO A 92 -29.06 -26.28 -16.28
C PRO A 92 -29.08 -26.06 -14.78
N THR A 93 -29.90 -26.79 -14.03
CA THR A 93 -29.98 -26.63 -12.56
C THR A 93 -28.71 -27.14 -11.90
N HIS A 94 -28.26 -28.33 -12.27
CA HIS A 94 -26.99 -28.86 -11.80
C HIS A 94 -25.80 -28.02 -12.32
N GLY A 95 -25.90 -27.55 -13.56
CA GLY A 95 -24.88 -26.67 -14.14
C GLY A 95 -24.69 -25.37 -13.36
N LEU A 96 -25.79 -24.70 -12.99
CA LEU A 96 -25.75 -23.51 -12.16
C LEU A 96 -25.10 -23.78 -10.79
N GLN A 97 -25.44 -24.88 -10.13
CA GLN A 97 -24.82 -25.25 -8.85
C GLN A 97 -23.31 -25.45 -8.98
N MET A 98 -22.87 -26.05 -10.08
CA MET A 98 -21.45 -26.27 -10.36
C MET A 98 -20.72 -24.94 -10.62
N LEU A 99 -21.34 -24.00 -11.32
CA LEU A 99 -20.80 -22.64 -11.51
C LEU A 99 -20.75 -21.84 -10.19
N MET A 100 -21.79 -21.94 -9.35
CA MET A 100 -21.78 -21.34 -8.01
C MET A 100 -20.68 -21.94 -7.12
N HIS A 101 -20.46 -23.24 -7.19
CA HIS A 101 -19.37 -23.89 -6.47
C HIS A 101 -18.01 -23.41 -6.96
N LEU A 102 -17.83 -23.31 -8.29
CA LEU A 102 -16.61 -22.76 -8.88
C LEU A 102 -16.37 -21.30 -8.45
N GLN A 103 -17.43 -20.49 -8.37
CA GLN A 103 -17.34 -19.11 -7.87
C GLN A 103 -16.92 -19.05 -6.40
N ASN A 104 -17.42 -19.96 -5.55
CA ASN A 104 -17.00 -20.04 -4.15
C ASN A 104 -15.50 -20.40 -3.99
N LEU A 105 -14.90 -21.09 -4.97
CA LEU A 105 -13.46 -21.38 -4.98
C LEU A 105 -12.61 -20.18 -5.41
N MET A 106 -13.20 -19.13 -5.99
CA MET A 106 -12.53 -17.91 -6.46
C MET A 106 -13.17 -16.67 -5.82
N PRO A 107 -12.95 -16.42 -4.51
CA PRO A 107 -13.68 -15.41 -3.74
C PRO A 107 -13.46 -13.97 -4.21
N THR A 108 -12.43 -13.71 -5.01
CA THR A 108 -12.16 -12.40 -5.62
C THR A 108 -12.82 -12.20 -6.98
N VAL A 109 -13.45 -13.24 -7.54
CA VAL A 109 -14.16 -13.19 -8.83
C VAL A 109 -15.63 -12.85 -8.59
N SER A 110 -16.09 -11.76 -9.22
CA SER A 110 -17.45 -11.25 -9.04
C SER A 110 -18.52 -12.08 -9.73
N SER A 111 -18.19 -12.75 -10.84
CA SER A 111 -19.12 -13.59 -11.58
C SER A 111 -18.38 -14.58 -12.49
N ILE A 112 -19.00 -15.72 -12.75
CA ILE A 112 -18.54 -16.71 -13.73
C ILE A 112 -19.72 -16.99 -14.66
N SER A 113 -19.49 -16.87 -15.96
CA SER A 113 -20.45 -17.29 -16.99
C SER A 113 -19.85 -18.41 -17.82
N LEU A 114 -20.72 -19.31 -18.26
CA LEU A 114 -20.40 -20.36 -19.22
C LEU A 114 -21.29 -20.15 -20.44
N ALA A 115 -20.74 -20.32 -21.64
CA ALA A 115 -21.46 -20.12 -22.90
C ALA A 115 -21.32 -21.35 -23.78
N ASP A 116 -22.38 -21.71 -24.50
CA ASP A 116 -22.23 -22.62 -25.64
C ASP A 116 -21.82 -21.88 -26.93
N THR A 117 -21.60 -22.64 -28.00
CA THR A 117 -21.15 -22.11 -29.29
C THR A 117 -22.16 -21.20 -29.97
N GLU A 118 -23.41 -21.18 -29.51
CA GLU A 118 -24.48 -20.31 -29.99
C GLU A 118 -24.68 -19.07 -29.08
N GLY A 119 -23.89 -18.96 -28.00
CA GLY A 119 -23.96 -17.85 -27.04
C GLY A 119 -25.10 -17.99 -26.02
N ARG A 120 -25.63 -19.21 -25.82
CA ARG A 120 -26.55 -19.49 -24.70
C ARG A 120 -25.78 -19.62 -23.40
N HIS A 121 -26.34 -19.10 -22.32
CA HIS A 121 -25.74 -19.04 -20.98
C HIS A 121 -26.72 -19.51 -19.92
#